data_AF-A0A645CVX2-F1
#
_entry.id   AF-A0A645CVX2-F1
#
_cell.length_a   1.000
_cell.length_b   1.000
_cell.length_c   1.000
_cell.angle_alpha   90.00
_cell.angle_beta   90.00
_cell.angle_gamma   90.00
#
_symmetry.space_group_name_H-M   'P 1'
#
loop_
_entity.id
_entity.type
_entity.pdbx_description
1 polymer ?
#
loop_
_entity_poly.entity_id
_entity_poly.type
_entity_poly.pdbx_seq_one_letter_code
_entity_poly.pdbx_strand_id
1 'polypeptide(L)'
;MTRLGFGSKAVITGDVTQVDLAKSTDSGLILVQQVLNKVPEIGFVYLSEHDVVRHRLVQRVIQAFEQYQHTNHETKGGEALAAQKGRESFAAHEPK
;
A
#
# COMPACT_ATOMS: atom_id res chain seq x y z
N MET A 1 -24.79 12.48 13.84
CA MET A 1 -24.43 11.37 14.73
C MET A 1 -25.48 10.29 14.63
N THR A 2 -25.07 9.06 14.33
CA THR A 2 -25.95 7.88 14.42
C THR A 2 -26.20 7.57 15.89
N ARG A 3 -27.47 7.43 16.29
CA ARG A 3 -27.81 6.98 17.65
C ARG A 3 -27.82 5.45 17.68
N LEU A 4 -27.17 4.86 18.67
CA LEU A 4 -27.18 3.42 18.93
C LEU A 4 -27.99 3.13 20.20
N GLY A 5 -28.85 2.12 20.14
CA GLY A 5 -29.69 1.69 21.26
C GLY A 5 -28.94 0.81 22.26
N PHE A 6 -29.53 0.61 23.45
CA PHE A 6 -28.96 -0.28 24.45
C PHE A 6 -28.80 -1.71 23.91
N GLY A 7 -27.66 -2.36 24.21
CA GLY A 7 -27.34 -3.72 23.74
C GLY A 7 -27.00 -3.83 22.24
N SER A 8 -27.01 -2.74 21.49
CA SER A 8 -26.59 -2.76 20.08
C SER A 8 -25.07 -2.79 19.94
N LYS A 9 -24.58 -3.33 18.82
CA LYS A 9 -23.17 -3.32 18.43
C LYS A 9 -23.04 -2.73 17.04
N ALA A 10 -21.96 -1.99 16.80
CA ALA A 10 -21.59 -1.49 15.50
C ALA A 10 -20.22 -2.06 15.11
N VAL A 11 -20.06 -2.37 13.83
CA VAL A 11 -18.78 -2.80 13.25
C VAL A 11 -18.48 -1.85 12.10
N ILE A 12 -17.30 -1.26 12.13
CA ILE A 12 -16.78 -0.42 11.06
C ILE A 12 -15.67 -1.20 10.38
N THR A 13 -15.80 -1.40 9.06
CA THR A 13 -14.81 -2.11 8.25
C THR A 13 -14.15 -1.14 7.28
N GLY A 14 -12.87 -1.34 7.00
CA GLY A 14 -12.14 -0.57 5.99
C GLY A 14 -10.76 -1.13 5.75
N ASP A 15 -10.13 -0.69 4.66
CA ASP A 15 -8.76 -1.03 4.28
C ASP A 15 -7.89 0.21 4.39
N VAL A 16 -6.94 0.20 5.33
CA VAL A 16 -6.04 1.33 5.58
C VAL A 16 -5.06 1.59 4.44
N THR A 17 -4.85 0.62 3.55
CA THR A 17 -3.97 0.76 2.38
C THR A 17 -4.65 1.50 1.22
N GLN A 18 -5.98 1.59 1.23
CA GLN A 18 -6.77 2.21 0.18
C GLN A 18 -7.20 3.63 0.57
N VAL A 19 -6.23 4.54 0.67
CA VAL A 19 -6.49 5.96 0.92
C VAL A 19 -6.57 6.71 -0.41
N ASP A 20 -7.79 6.98 -0.87
CA ASP A 20 -8.06 7.76 -2.08
C ASP A 20 -8.46 9.21 -1.75
N LEU A 21 -7.70 9.84 -0.85
CA LEU A 21 -7.91 11.21 -0.39
C LEU A 21 -6.85 12.15 -0.97
N ALA A 22 -7.18 13.44 -1.04
CA ALA A 22 -6.19 14.47 -1.40
C ALA A 22 -4.99 14.40 -0.45
N LYS A 23 -3.77 14.63 -0.96
CA LYS A 23 -2.50 14.44 -0.23
C LYS A 23 -2.40 15.14 1.13
N SER A 24 -3.18 16.20 1.34
CA SER A 24 -3.22 16.97 2.59
C SER A 24 -4.30 16.51 3.58
N THR A 25 -5.01 15.43 3.27
CA THR A 25 -6.13 14.93 4.09
C THR A 25 -5.74 13.63 4.75
N ASP A 26 -5.72 13.62 6.08
CA ASP A 26 -5.47 12.40 6.85
C ASP A 26 -6.62 11.40 6.68
N SER A 27 -6.29 10.11 6.65
CA SER A 27 -7.29 9.05 6.63
C SER A 27 -8.04 8.99 7.96
N GLY A 28 -9.37 9.09 7.91
CA GLY A 28 -10.23 8.93 9.08
C GLY A 28 -10.06 7.57 9.78
N LEU A 29 -9.79 6.50 9.02
CA LEU A 29 -9.52 5.17 9.59
C LEU A 29 -8.19 5.10 10.35
N ILE A 30 -7.18 5.87 9.93
CA ILE A 30 -5.90 5.95 10.63
C ILE A 30 -6.06 6.83 11.87
N LEU A 31 -6.70 7.99 11.74
CA LEU A 31 -6.95 8.91 12.84
C LEU A 31 -7.77 8.26 13.97
N VAL A 32 -8.84 7.53 13.63
CA VAL A 32 -9.72 6.93 14.64
C VAL A 32 -9.00 5.89 15.49
N GLN A 33 -8.03 5.16 14.92
CA GLN A 33 -7.18 4.23 15.66
C GLN A 33 -6.30 4.96 16.69
N GLN A 34 -5.76 6.12 16.33
CA GLN A 34 -4.94 6.92 17.24
C GLN A 34 -5.78 7.53 18.37
N VAL A 35 -6.98 8.00 18.05
CA VAL A 35 -7.86 8.72 18.99
C VAL A 35 -8.59 7.75 19.93
N LEU A 36 -9.05 6.59 19.43
CA LEU A 36 -9.91 5.68 20.19
C LEU A 36 -9.20 4.45 20.77
N ASN A 37 -7.88 4.27 20.58
CA ASN A 37 -7.13 3.10 21.09
C ASN A 37 -7.21 2.88 22.61
N LYS A 38 -7.55 3.92 23.40
CA LYS A 38 -7.66 3.85 24.86
C LYS A 38 -9.09 3.68 25.36
N VAL A 39 -10.08 3.59 24.46
CA VAL A 39 -11.49 3.40 24.84
C VAL A 39 -11.75 1.91 25.06
N PRO A 40 -12.00 1.44 26.31
CA PRO A 40 -12.08 0.02 26.62
C PRO A 40 -13.18 -0.75 25.88
N GLU A 41 -14.26 -0.09 25.51
CA GLU A 41 -15.42 -0.69 24.85
C GLU A 41 -15.24 -0.82 23.32
N ILE A 42 -14.15 -0.30 22.76
CA ILE A 42 -13.85 -0.34 21.32
C ILE A 42 -12.75 -1.36 21.05
N GLY A 43 -13.09 -2.39 20.28
CA GLY A 43 -12.12 -3.36 19.78
C GLY A 43 -11.59 -2.99 18.41
N PHE A 44 -10.28 -3.16 18.20
CA PHE A 44 -9.65 -3.08 16.87
C PHE A 44 -9.27 -4.50 16.42
N VAL A 45 -9.73 -4.89 15.23
CA VAL A 45 -9.46 -6.19 14.62
C VAL A 45 -8.74 -5.95 13.31
N TYR A 46 -7.53 -6.48 13.19
CA TYR A 46 -6.70 -6.39 11.99
C TYR A 46 -6.70 -7.75 11.29
N LEU A 47 -7.21 -7.78 10.07
CA LEU A 47 -7.16 -8.96 9.22
C LEU A 47 -5.90 -8.92 8.37
N SER A 48 -5.27 -10.08 8.24
CA SER A 48 -4.10 -10.32 7.40
C SER A 48 -4.50 -11.03 6.11
N GLU A 49 -3.55 -11.21 5.21
CA GLU A 49 -3.76 -12.00 3.99
C GLU A 49 -4.19 -13.44 4.29
N HIS A 50 -3.82 -13.97 5.46
CA HIS A 50 -4.18 -15.33 5.87
C HIS A 50 -5.67 -15.45 6.21
N ASP A 51 -6.33 -14.35 6.55
CA ASP A 51 -7.75 -14.30 6.88
C ASP A 51 -8.64 -14.17 5.63
N VAL A 52 -8.03 -13.99 4.44
CA VAL A 52 -8.77 -13.77 3.19
C VAL A 52 -8.88 -15.06 2.39
N VAL A 53 -10.10 -15.61 2.35
CA VAL A 53 -10.42 -16.73 1.47
C VAL A 53 -10.71 -16.19 0.07
N ARG A 54 -9.76 -16.41 -0.86
CA ARG A 54 -9.91 -16.09 -2.28
C ARG A 54 -10.08 -17.36 -3.11
N HIS A 55 -10.85 -17.28 -4.18
CA HIS A 55 -10.94 -18.37 -5.14
C HIS A 55 -9.56 -18.66 -5.75
N ARG A 56 -9.21 -19.95 -5.96
CA ARG A 56 -7.89 -20.37 -6.46
C ARG A 56 -7.46 -19.67 -7.75
N LEU A 57 -8.41 -19.37 -8.65
CA LEU A 57 -8.11 -18.62 -9.88
C LEU A 57 -7.67 -17.18 -9.59
N VAL A 58 -8.34 -16.49 -8.66
CA VAL A 58 -8.02 -15.10 -8.30
C VAL A 58 -6.63 -15.04 -7.68
N GLN A 59 -6.26 -15.99 -6.82
CA GLN A 59 -4.91 -16.08 -6.25
C GLN A 59 -3.84 -16.22 -7.34
N ARG A 60 -4.05 -17.11 -8.33
CA ARG A 60 -3.13 -17.27 -9.46
C ARG A 60 -2.98 -16.00 -10.30
N VAL A 61 -4.08 -15.26 -10.51
CA VAL A 61 -4.06 -13.99 -11.23
C VAL A 61 -3.23 -12.96 -10.45
N ILE A 62 -3.44 -12.82 -9.15
CA ILE A 62 -2.68 -11.89 -8.29
C ILE A 62 -1.18 -12.21 -8.36
N GLN A 63 -0.80 -13.47 -8.16
CA GLN A 63 0.60 -13.92 -8.22
C GLN A 63 1.27 -13.61 -9.56
N ALA A 64 0.55 -13.79 -10.68
CA ALA A 64 1.08 -13.48 -12.01
C ALA A 64 1.38 -11.98 -12.17
N PHE A 65 0.52 -11.11 -11.64
CA PHE A 65 0.74 -9.65 -11.67
C PHE A 65 1.87 -9.21 -10.74
N GLU A 66 2.00 -9.81 -9.55
CA GLU A 66 3.12 -9.55 -8.64
C GLU A 66 4.45 -9.88 -9.32
N GLN A 67 4.57 -11.07 -9.93
CA GLN A 67 5.78 -11.48 -10.66
C GLN A 67 6.11 -10.54 -11.81
N TYR A 68 5.10 -10.08 -12.55
CA TYR A 68 5.28 -9.11 -13.62
C TYR A 68 5.78 -7.75 -13.11
N GLN A 69 5.25 -7.25 -11.99
CA GLN A 69 5.69 -5.99 -11.37
C GLN A 69 7.14 -6.08 -10.88
N HIS A 70 7.50 -7.19 -10.20
CA HIS A 70 8.88 -7.41 -9.71
C HIS A 70 9.91 -7.42 -10.86
N THR A 71 9.64 -8.17 -11.92
CA THR A 71 10.56 -8.29 -13.07
C THR A 71 10.77 -6.95 -13.79
N ASN A 72 9.70 -6.15 -13.93
CA ASN A 72 9.78 -4.85 -14.60
C ASN A 72 10.45 -3.76 -13.77
N HIS A 73 10.36 -3.83 -12.44
CA HIS A 73 11.06 -2.89 -11.56
C HIS A 73 12.58 -3.12 -11.57
N GLU A 74 13.03 -4.38 -11.67
CA GLU A 74 14.47 -4.69 -11.79
C GLU A 74 15.05 -4.23 -13.13
N THR A 75 14.29 -4.35 -14.22
CA THR A 75 14.76 -3.99 -15.57
C THR A 75 14.94 -2.47 -15.73
N LYS A 76 14.03 -1.67 -15.14
CA LYS A 76 14.12 -0.19 -15.19
C LYS A 76 15.25 0.40 -14.33
N GLY A 77 15.65 -0.28 -13.25
CA GLY A 77 16.79 0.12 -12.42
C GLY A 77 18.14 -0.10 -13.11
N GLY A 78 18.26 -1.16 -13.91
CA GLY A 78 19.47 -1.48 -14.66
C GLY A 78 19.74 -0.56 -15.86
N GLU A 79 18.68 -0.17 -16.59
CA GLU A 79 18.81 0.74 -17.75
C GLU A 79 19.20 2.17 -17.34
N ALA A 80 18.69 2.67 -16.21
CA ALA A 80 19.04 3.99 -15.68
C ALA A 80 20.52 4.06 -15.26
N LEU A 81 21.06 2.98 -14.68
CA LEU A 81 22.47 2.90 -14.25
C LEU A 81 23.43 2.77 -15.45
N ALA A 82 23.01 2.06 -16.51
CA ALA A 82 23.77 1.93 -17.75
C ALA A 82 23.82 3.24 -18.56
N ALA A 83 22.72 4.01 -18.59
CA ALA A 83 22.64 5.29 -19.28
C ALA A 83 23.56 6.38 -18.67
N GLN A 84 23.82 6.32 -17.36
CA GLN A 84 24.68 7.28 -16.67
C GLN A 84 26.17 7.04 -16.96
N LYS A 85 26.62 5.77 -17.01
CA LYS A 85 28.00 5.40 -17.38
C LYS A 85 28.36 5.74 -18.84
N GLY A 86 27.38 5.70 -19.74
CA GLY A 86 27.57 6.09 -21.15
C GLY A 86 27.89 7.58 -21.34
N ARG A 87 27.36 8.48 -20.49
CA ARG A 87 27.58 9.93 -20.61
C ARG A 87 28.92 10.40 -20.06
N GLU A 88 29.44 9.77 -19.00
CA GLU A 88 30.74 10.12 -18.42
C GLU A 88 31.92 9.70 -19.32
N SER A 89 31.73 8.68 -20.16
CA SER A 89 32.75 8.15 -21.06
C SER A 89 33.07 9.06 -22.27
N PHE A 90 32.14 9.93 -22.68
CA PHE A 90 32.31 10.84 -23.82
C PHE A 90 32.88 12.22 -23.45
N ALA A 91 32.95 12.57 -22.16
CA ALA A 91 33.44 13.88 -21.70
C ALA A 91 34.97 13.93 -21.45
N ALA A 92 35.70 12.84 -21.68
CA ALA A 92 37.12 12.72 -21.32
C ALA A 92 38.11 12.92 -22.50
N HIS A 93 37.70 13.52 -23.62
CA HIS A 93 38.58 13.78 -24.75
C HIS A 93 38.37 15.16 -25.40
N GLU A 94 38.68 16.22 -24.67
CA GLU A 94 39.02 17.51 -25.27
C GLU A 94 40.55 17.66 -25.32
N PRO A 95 41.18 17.77 -26.51
CA PRO A 95 42.59 18.11 -26.62
C PRO A 95 42.81 19.60 -26.34
N LYS A 96 43.86 19.91 -25.58
CA LYS A 96 44.34 21.28 -25.30
C LYS A 96 44.85 21.98 -26.55
#